data_AF-A0A317Z330-F1
#
_entry.id   AF-A0A317Z330-F1
#
_cell.length_a   1.000
_cell.length_b   1.000
_cell.length_c   1.000
_cell.angle_alpha   90.00
_cell.angle_beta   90.00
_cell.angle_gamma   90.00
#
_symmetry.space_group_name_H-M   'P 1'
#
loop_
_entity.id
_entity.type
_entity.pdbx_description
1 polymer ?
#
loop_
_entity_poly.entity_id
_entity_poly.type
_entity_poly.pdbx_seq_one_letter_code
_entity_poly.pdbx_strand_id
1 'polypeptide(L)'
;KRKILINHNIRFRDDLVFGEDKIFFMNCYNKINKVTVTKNISAYINRSQDNQSIVKKTNFIDKRKSDEEFFKEALQLSSRKMKNKFLVRILEYDLLKNVQSMVYLKMSLDERKETFGIIRNIYTHPSLKKHL
;
A
#
# COMPACT_ATOMS: atom_id res chain seq x y z
N LYS A 1 5.46 -19.73 5.76
CA LYS A 1 4.67 -20.98 5.59
C LYS A 1 4.09 -21.03 4.17
N ARG A 2 4.71 -21.76 3.24
CA ARG A 2 4.29 -21.82 1.81
C ARG A 2 2.85 -22.32 1.60
N LYS A 3 2.42 -23.31 2.39
CA LYS A 3 1.06 -23.90 2.30
C LYS A 3 -0.06 -22.87 2.41
N ILE A 4 0.10 -21.82 3.23
CA ILE A 4 -0.93 -20.78 3.40
C ILE A 4 -1.13 -20.01 2.10
N LEU A 5 -0.04 -19.70 1.39
CA LEU A 5 -0.06 -18.99 0.12
C LEU A 5 -0.77 -19.81 -0.95
N ILE A 6 -0.41 -21.10 -1.06
CA ILE A 6 -1.00 -22.02 -2.05
C ILE A 6 -2.49 -22.24 -1.76
N ASN A 7 -2.85 -22.60 -0.52
CA ASN A 7 -4.22 -22.96 -0.16
C ASN A 7 -5.22 -21.80 -0.30
N HIS A 8 -4.75 -20.56 -0.18
CA HIS A 8 -5.58 -19.35 -0.30
C HIS A 8 -5.32 -18.59 -1.59
N ASN A 9 -4.58 -19.18 -2.54
CA ASN A 9 -4.22 -18.56 -3.82
C ASN A 9 -3.64 -17.14 -3.69
N ILE A 10 -2.79 -16.91 -2.68
CA ILE A 10 -2.17 -15.61 -2.45
C ILE A 10 -0.95 -15.48 -3.36
N ARG A 11 -1.02 -14.56 -4.31
CA ARG A 11 0.00 -14.27 -5.31
C ARG A 11 0.19 -12.76 -5.43
N PHE A 12 1.32 -12.34 -5.99
CA PHE A 12 1.47 -10.94 -6.40
C PHE A 12 0.50 -10.66 -7.54
N ARG A 13 -0.03 -9.43 -7.56
CA ARG A 13 -0.85 -8.92 -8.65
C ARG A 13 0.06 -8.43 -9.77
N ASP A 14 -0.18 -8.94 -10.97
CA ASP A 14 0.59 -8.68 -12.18
C ASP A 14 0.10 -7.41 -12.88
N ASP A 15 -1.11 -6.95 -12.56
CA ASP A 15 -1.77 -5.79 -13.14
C ASP A 15 -1.40 -4.46 -12.46
N LEU A 16 -0.71 -4.52 -11.32
CA LEU A 16 -0.30 -3.34 -10.57
C LEU A 16 1.16 -2.99 -10.83
N VAL A 17 1.39 -1.73 -11.22
CA VAL A 17 2.74 -1.18 -11.41
C VAL A 17 3.44 -0.93 -10.07
N PHE A 18 2.67 -0.68 -9.01
CA PHE A 18 3.17 -0.47 -7.64
C PHE A 18 2.22 -1.03 -6.59
N GLY A 19 2.76 -1.38 -5.42
CA GLY A 19 1.97 -1.71 -4.23
C GLY A 19 1.38 -3.12 -4.24
N GLU A 20 1.78 -3.95 -5.20
CA GLU A 20 1.47 -5.37 -5.29
C GLU A 20 1.96 -6.13 -4.05
N ASP A 21 3.10 -5.71 -3.49
CA ASP A 21 3.66 -6.22 -2.25
C ASP A 21 2.75 -5.94 -1.04
N LYS A 22 2.21 -4.72 -0.93
CA LYS A 22 1.27 -4.34 0.13
C LYS A 22 0.01 -5.22 0.11
N ILE A 23 -0.56 -5.44 -1.07
CA ILE A 23 -1.76 -6.28 -1.24
C ILE A 23 -1.42 -7.74 -0.94
N PHE A 24 -0.28 -8.24 -1.44
CA PHE A 24 0.19 -9.59 -1.14
C PHE A 24 0.31 -9.82 0.37
N PHE A 25 0.97 -8.92 1.09
CA PHE A 25 1.14 -9.05 2.53
C PHE A 25 -0.17 -8.84 3.29
N MET A 26 -1.04 -7.93 2.88
CA MET A 26 -2.38 -7.80 3.47
C MET A 26 -3.17 -9.11 3.38
N ASN A 27 -3.16 -9.75 2.20
CA ASN A 27 -3.82 -11.03 1.98
C ASN A 27 -3.17 -12.14 2.83
N CYS A 28 -1.85 -12.13 3.00
CA CYS A 28 -1.16 -13.01 3.94
C CYS A 28 -1.63 -12.77 5.37
N TYR A 29 -1.60 -11.52 5.84
CA TYR A 29 -1.99 -11.13 7.20
C TYR A 29 -3.43 -11.50 7.52
N ASN A 30 -4.32 -11.49 6.51
CA ASN A 30 -5.72 -11.91 6.68
C ASN A 30 -5.90 -13.42 6.91
N LYS A 31 -4.89 -14.25 6.58
CA LYS A 31 -4.97 -15.73 6.67
C LYS A 31 -4.04 -16.35 7.70
N ILE A 32 -3.20 -15.55 8.37
CA ILE A 32 -2.25 -16.05 9.37
C ILE A 32 -2.72 -15.71 10.79
N ASN A 33 -2.51 -16.67 11.71
CA ASN A 33 -2.96 -16.52 13.09
C ASN A 33 -1.93 -15.82 13.99
N LYS A 34 -0.64 -15.90 13.62
CA LYS A 34 0.46 -15.37 14.42
C LYS A 34 1.57 -14.86 13.52
N VAL A 35 2.12 -13.72 13.91
CA VAL A 35 3.28 -13.07 13.30
C VAL A 35 4.32 -12.92 14.40
N THR A 36 5.57 -13.24 14.08
CA THR A 36 6.69 -13.09 15.02
C THR A 36 7.72 -12.17 14.38
N VAL A 37 8.22 -11.20 15.13
CA VAL A 37 9.33 -10.33 14.74
C VAL A 37 10.54 -10.70 15.57
N THR A 38 11.71 -10.81 14.96
CA THR A 38 12.98 -11.08 15.65
C THR A 38 13.91 -9.89 15.56
N LYS A 39 14.64 -9.60 16.64
CA LYS A 39 15.73 -8.62 16.65
C LYS A 39 17.06 -9.21 16.18
N ASN A 40 17.13 -10.54 16.02
CA ASN A 40 18.31 -11.20 15.52
C ASN A 40 18.51 -10.85 14.05
N ILE A 41 19.75 -10.55 13.67
CA ILE A 41 20.13 -10.32 12.29
C ILE A 41 19.83 -11.59 11.50
N SER A 42 18.89 -11.50 10.56
CA SER A 42 18.38 -12.64 9.79
C SER A 42 18.53 -12.45 8.28
N ALA A 43 19.04 -11.30 7.85
CA ALA A 43 19.33 -11.00 6.45
C ALA A 43 20.48 -9.99 6.35
N TYR A 44 21.30 -10.14 5.31
CA TYR A 44 22.26 -9.14 4.88
C TYR A 44 21.63 -8.29 3.77
N ILE A 45 21.46 -6.99 4.00
CA ILE A 45 20.88 -6.08 3.01
C ILE A 45 22.03 -5.37 2.30
N ASN A 46 22.29 -5.73 1.04
CA ASN A 46 23.26 -5.02 0.22
C ASN A 46 22.66 -3.69 -0.29
N ARG A 47 23.15 -2.58 0.26
CA ARG A 47 22.82 -1.21 -0.18
C ARG A 47 23.96 -0.53 -0.93
N SER A 48 24.89 -1.27 -1.54
CA SER A 48 25.96 -0.65 -2.33
C SER A 48 25.38 0.21 -3.46
N GLN A 49 26.10 1.25 -3.84
CA GLN A 49 25.70 2.14 -4.93
C GLN A 49 25.67 1.44 -6.30
N ASP A 50 26.33 0.28 -6.42
CA ASP A 50 26.30 -0.56 -7.62
C ASP A 50 24.94 -1.21 -7.83
N ASN A 51 24.13 -1.29 -6.76
CA ASN A 51 22.78 -1.81 -6.84
C ASN A 51 21.87 -0.76 -7.47
N GLN A 52 21.85 -0.72 -8.80
CA GLN A 52 20.98 0.18 -9.53
C GLN A 52 19.52 -0.18 -9.22
N SER A 53 18.81 0.71 -8.54
CA SER A 53 17.37 0.57 -8.35
C SER A 53 16.70 0.36 -9.70
N ILE A 54 15.99 -0.77 -9.84
CA ILE A 54 15.16 -1.06 -11.02
C ILE A 54 14.08 0.01 -11.18
N VAL A 55 13.76 0.73 -10.10
CA VAL A 55 12.70 1.73 -10.02
C VAL A 55 13.22 3.14 -10.36
N LYS A 56 13.87 3.33 -11.52
CA LYS A 56 14.52 4.62 -11.89
C LYS A 56 13.57 5.72 -12.38
N LYS A 57 12.29 5.44 -12.63
CA LYS A 57 11.27 6.45 -12.93
C LYS A 57 9.94 6.04 -12.31
N THR A 58 9.74 6.38 -11.04
CA THR A 58 8.39 6.22 -10.46
C THR A 58 7.56 7.46 -10.75
N ASN A 59 6.42 7.28 -11.42
CA ASN A 59 5.38 8.29 -11.47
C ASN A 59 4.64 8.34 -10.12
N PHE A 60 4.61 9.52 -9.49
CA PHE A 60 3.96 9.73 -8.19
C PHE A 60 2.45 9.49 -8.26
N ILE A 61 1.82 9.86 -9.37
CA ILE A 61 0.37 9.69 -9.57
C ILE A 61 0.02 8.21 -9.70
N ASP A 62 0.81 7.43 -10.43
CA ASP A 62 0.59 5.98 -10.56
C ASP A 62 0.69 5.28 -9.20
N LYS A 63 1.59 5.73 -8.31
CA LYS A 63 1.61 5.27 -6.91
C LYS A 63 0.30 5.58 -6.17
N ARG A 64 -0.31 6.75 -6.41
CA ARG A 64 -1.59 7.11 -5.78
C ARG A 64 -2.74 6.27 -6.32
N LYS A 65 -2.75 5.96 -7.62
CA LYS A 65 -3.71 5.03 -8.24
C LYS A 65 -3.58 3.63 -7.62
N SER A 66 -2.35 3.15 -7.40
CA SER A 66 -2.12 1.91 -6.65
C SER A 66 -2.60 1.96 -5.20
N ASP A 67 -2.48 3.09 -4.51
CA ASP A 67 -3.01 3.23 -3.14
C ASP A 67 -4.56 3.17 -3.12
N GLU A 68 -5.23 3.63 -4.18
CA GLU A 68 -6.68 3.48 -4.35
C GLU A 68 -7.10 2.00 -4.53
N GLU A 69 -6.36 1.25 -5.34
CA GLU A 69 -6.59 -0.19 -5.49
C GLU A 69 -6.35 -0.94 -4.17
N PHE A 70 -5.29 -0.58 -3.45
CA PHE A 70 -5.03 -1.13 -2.13
C PHE A 70 -6.15 -0.82 -1.12
N PHE A 71 -6.72 0.39 -1.18
CA PHE A 71 -7.88 0.77 -0.39
C PHE A 71 -9.11 -0.10 -0.70
N LYS A 72 -9.43 -0.31 -1.98
CA LYS A 72 -10.55 -1.15 -2.41
C LYS A 72 -10.40 -2.59 -1.89
N GLU A 73 -9.21 -3.16 -1.99
CA GLU A 73 -8.88 -4.49 -1.46
C GLU A 73 -9.02 -4.55 0.07
N ALA A 74 -8.54 -3.53 0.78
CA ALA A 74 -8.66 -3.46 2.25
C ALA A 74 -10.13 -3.45 2.70
N LEU A 75 -11.02 -2.82 1.94
CA LEU A 75 -12.47 -2.83 2.22
C LEU A 75 -13.09 -4.24 2.13
N GLN A 76 -12.51 -5.16 1.37
CA GLN A 76 -13.01 -6.53 1.22
C GLN A 76 -12.56 -7.48 2.35
N LEU A 77 -11.69 -7.02 3.27
CA LEU A 77 -11.25 -7.84 4.39
C LEU A 77 -12.43 -8.24 5.30
N SER A 78 -12.52 -9.52 5.64
CA SER A 78 -13.57 -10.05 6.52
C SER A 78 -13.39 -9.61 7.98
N SER A 79 -12.16 -9.54 8.46
CA SER A 79 -11.85 -9.10 9.82
C SER A 79 -11.95 -7.57 9.94
N ARG A 80 -12.96 -7.07 10.66
CA ARG A 80 -13.14 -5.63 10.94
C ARG A 80 -11.90 -5.00 11.59
N LYS A 81 -11.26 -5.71 12.53
CA LYS A 81 -10.04 -5.25 13.20
C LYS A 81 -8.88 -5.07 12.21
N MET A 82 -8.70 -6.04 11.31
CA MET A 82 -7.64 -5.96 10.29
C MET A 82 -7.94 -4.91 9.24
N LYS A 83 -9.19 -4.86 8.76
CA LYS A 83 -9.70 -3.81 7.87
C LYS A 83 -9.35 -2.43 8.41
N ASN A 84 -9.77 -2.12 9.64
CA ASN A 84 -9.52 -0.79 10.22
C ASN A 84 -8.03 -0.47 10.33
N LYS A 85 -7.18 -1.44 10.69
CA LYS A 85 -5.72 -1.22 10.74
C LYS A 85 -5.13 -0.88 9.37
N PHE A 86 -5.53 -1.59 8.33
CA PHE A 86 -5.05 -1.31 6.97
C PHE A 86 -5.61 0.02 6.46
N LEU A 87 -6.89 0.31 6.70
CA LEU A 87 -7.49 1.59 6.31
C LEU A 87 -6.76 2.78 6.96
N VAL A 88 -6.49 2.74 8.26
CA VAL A 88 -5.72 3.80 8.95
C VAL A 88 -4.34 3.94 8.34
N ARG A 89 -3.64 2.83 8.07
CA ARG A 89 -2.31 2.86 7.43
C ARG A 89 -2.38 3.55 6.06
N ILE A 90 -3.36 3.20 5.24
CA ILE A 90 -3.52 3.76 3.89
C ILE A 90 -3.80 5.25 3.97
N LEU A 91 -4.82 5.63 4.75
CA LEU A 91 -5.27 7.01 4.89
C LEU A 91 -4.16 7.91 5.46
N GLU A 92 -3.56 7.54 6.58
CA GLU A 92 -2.57 8.39 7.26
C GLU A 92 -1.19 8.36 6.61
N TYR A 93 -0.63 7.17 6.40
CA TYR A 93 0.78 7.04 6.02
C TYR A 93 0.98 7.04 4.51
N ASP A 94 0.08 6.39 3.78
CA ASP A 94 0.26 6.23 2.34
C ASP A 94 -0.36 7.40 1.55
N LEU A 95 -1.38 8.09 2.08
CA LEU A 95 -1.97 9.27 1.44
C LEU A 95 -1.51 10.58 2.09
N LEU A 96 -1.91 10.86 3.35
CA LEU A 96 -1.66 12.19 3.96
C LEU A 96 -0.18 12.50 4.17
N LYS A 97 0.62 11.54 4.63
CA LYS A 97 2.06 11.79 4.81
C LYS A 97 2.78 12.01 3.47
N ASN A 98 2.30 11.43 2.39
CA ASN A 98 2.95 11.54 1.08
C ASN A 98 2.75 12.90 0.41
N VAL A 99 1.69 13.64 0.73
CA VAL A 99 1.52 15.03 0.25
C VAL A 99 2.50 16.02 0.91
N GLN A 100 3.24 15.59 1.92
CA GLN A 100 4.34 16.39 2.50
C GLN A 100 5.70 16.09 1.86
N SER A 101 5.77 15.17 0.89
CA SER A 101 7.04 14.79 0.27
C SER A 101 7.56 15.87 -0.69
N MET A 102 8.88 15.98 -0.80
CA MET A 102 9.52 16.88 -1.76
C MET A 102 9.16 16.57 -3.22
N VAL A 103 8.81 15.31 -3.53
CA VAL A 103 8.32 14.92 -4.85
C VAL A 103 6.99 15.62 -5.11
N TYR A 104 6.05 15.53 -4.17
CA TYR A 104 4.75 16.17 -4.29
C TYR A 104 4.84 17.70 -4.39
N LEU A 105 5.68 18.32 -3.55
CA LEU A 105 5.83 19.78 -3.54
C LEU A 105 6.41 20.34 -4.84
N LYS A 106 7.14 19.53 -5.60
CA LYS A 106 7.72 19.89 -6.90
C LYS A 106 6.83 19.56 -8.10
N MET A 107 5.68 18.92 -7.89
CA MET A 107 4.72 18.61 -8.96
C MET A 107 4.03 19.88 -9.49
N SER A 108 3.63 19.85 -10.75
CA SER A 108 2.83 20.91 -11.37
C SER A 108 1.47 21.06 -10.66
N LEU A 109 0.76 22.17 -10.96
CA LEU A 109 -0.56 22.38 -10.38
C LEU A 109 -1.56 21.29 -10.80
N ASP A 110 -1.52 20.86 -12.05
CA ASP A 110 -2.45 19.86 -12.58
C ASP A 110 -2.19 18.46 -12.00
N GLU A 111 -0.93 18.07 -11.87
CA GLU A 111 -0.55 16.82 -11.22
C GLU A 111 -0.93 16.79 -9.73
N ARG A 112 -0.83 17.93 -9.03
CA ARG A 112 -1.30 18.07 -7.64
C ARG A 112 -2.83 17.98 -7.54
N LYS A 113 -3.56 18.58 -8.48
CA LYS A 113 -5.03 18.46 -8.57
C LYS A 113 -5.45 17.00 -8.79
N GLU A 114 -4.79 16.29 -9.71
CA GLU A 114 -5.07 14.86 -9.95
C GLU A 114 -4.81 14.03 -8.69
N THR A 115 -3.66 14.25 -8.03
CA THR A 115 -3.33 13.59 -6.75
C THR A 115 -4.40 13.85 -5.68
N PHE A 116 -4.82 15.11 -5.51
CA PHE A 116 -5.88 15.45 -4.56
C PHE A 116 -7.23 14.84 -4.94
N GLY A 117 -7.53 14.71 -6.23
CA GLY A 117 -8.72 14.02 -6.73
C GLY A 117 -8.78 12.58 -6.24
N ILE A 118 -7.68 11.83 -6.37
CA ILE A 118 -7.57 10.45 -5.87
C ILE A 118 -7.77 10.40 -4.35
N ILE A 119 -7.07 11.26 -3.61
CA ILE A 119 -7.19 11.32 -2.14
C ILE A 119 -8.64 11.62 -1.74
N ARG A 120 -9.27 12.62 -2.38
CA ARG A 120 -10.66 12.99 -2.12
C ARG A 120 -11.60 11.82 -2.38
N ASN A 121 -11.43 11.10 -3.49
CA ASN A 121 -12.28 9.95 -3.83
C ASN A 121 -12.22 8.87 -2.74
N ILE A 122 -11.03 8.57 -2.23
CA ILE A 122 -10.84 7.62 -1.13
C ILE A 122 -11.51 8.12 0.15
N TYR A 123 -11.23 9.36 0.57
CA TYR A 123 -11.74 9.91 1.84
C TYR A 123 -13.25 10.12 1.85
N THR A 124 -13.86 10.37 0.69
CA THR A 124 -15.31 10.56 0.56
C THR A 124 -16.05 9.27 0.24
N HIS A 125 -15.35 8.14 0.13
CA HIS A 125 -15.94 6.86 -0.19
C HIS A 125 -17.02 6.46 0.83
N PRO A 126 -18.21 5.98 0.40
CA PRO A 126 -19.35 5.71 1.29
C PRO A 126 -19.05 4.74 2.45
N SER A 127 -18.11 3.82 2.25
CA SER A 127 -17.69 2.88 3.30
C SER A 127 -17.01 3.55 4.50
N LEU A 128 -16.45 4.75 4.33
CA LEU A 128 -15.84 5.54 5.40
C LEU A 128 -16.86 6.49 6.07
N LYS A 129 -17.91 6.92 5.36
CA LYS A 129 -18.95 7.82 5.90
C LYS A 129 -19.75 7.23 7.07
N LYS A 130 -19.75 5.91 7.27
CA LYS A 130 -20.37 5.27 8.44
C LYS A 130 -19.50 5.35 9.71
N HIS A 131 -18.31 5.94 9.62
CA HIS A 131 -17.30 5.92 10.69
C HIS A 131 -16.73 7.31 11.04
N LEU A 132 -17.20 8.36 10.37
CA LEU A 132 -16.99 9.78 10.70
C LEU A 132 -18.33 10.38 11.09
#